data_AF-A0A851ZI66-F1
#
_entry.id   AF-A0A851ZI66-F1
#
_cell.length_a   1.000
_cell.length_b   1.000
_cell.length_c   1.000
_cell.angle_alpha   90.00
_cell.angle_beta   90.00
_cell.angle_gamma   90.00
#
_symmetry.space_group_name_H-M   'P 1'
#
loop_
_entity.id
_entity.type
_entity.pdbx_description
1 polymer ?
#
loop_
_entity_poly.entity_id
_entity_poly.type
_entity_poly.pdbx_seq_one_letter_code
_entity_poly.pdbx_strand_id
1 'polypeptide(L)'
;AGKSVGIVTTTRVQHASPGAAYAHSASRSWYADANMPREALQDGCKDIAYQLVHNTDINVILGGGRMYMTPRQTPDPEYPLDPDQNGTRKDGRDLIAEWLSAKQGARYVWDKKGLDTVKDDSVSHLMGLFEPKDMKYELNRNTSTDPSIVEMTEKAIRILRRNPKGFFLFVEDDHIPRAGGRIDHGHHSGRAKQALMEAVMLDRAVARAGELTSPADTLTVVTADHSHVFTFGGSTPRGNSIFGLAPKKAKDKRAFTSILYGNGPGYSIRDGARPAASLPA
;
A
#
# COMPACT_ATOMS: atom_id res chain seq x y z
N ALA A 1 -21.63 -9.17 13.85
CA ALA A 1 -21.89 -9.81 12.55
C ALA A 1 -21.28 -11.21 12.43
N GLY A 2 -20.01 -11.43 12.77
CA GLY A 2 -19.35 -12.74 12.61
C GLY A 2 -18.91 -13.06 11.17
N LYS A 3 -18.89 -12.04 10.30
CA LYS A 3 -18.17 -12.05 9.02
C LYS A 3 -16.66 -12.09 9.29
N SER A 4 -15.90 -12.69 8.38
CA SER A 4 -14.43 -12.60 8.40
C SER A 4 -13.96 -11.25 7.86
N VAL A 5 -12.77 -10.79 8.28
CA VAL A 5 -12.24 -9.47 7.94
C VAL A 5 -10.86 -9.60 7.28
N GLY A 6 -10.66 -8.90 6.16
CA GLY A 6 -9.38 -8.79 5.49
C GLY A 6 -8.96 -7.34 5.20
N ILE A 7 -7.66 -7.11 5.26
CA ILE A 7 -6.99 -5.87 4.87
C ILE A 7 -5.85 -6.23 3.91
N VAL A 8 -5.92 -5.71 2.69
CA VAL A 8 -4.91 -5.83 1.64
C VAL A 8 -4.48 -4.43 1.22
N THR A 9 -3.19 -4.14 1.33
CA THR A 9 -2.62 -2.86 0.92
C THR A 9 -1.21 -3.04 0.36
N THR A 10 -0.76 -2.10 -0.46
CA THR A 10 0.65 -1.97 -0.86
C THR A 10 1.41 -0.94 -0.02
N THR A 11 0.79 -0.36 1.02
CA THR A 11 1.48 0.36 2.11
C THR A 11 2.04 -0.58 3.16
N ARG A 12 2.72 -0.03 4.15
CA ARG A 12 2.77 -0.59 5.51
C ARG A 12 1.33 -0.80 6.01
N VAL A 13 0.97 -1.98 6.51
CA VAL A 13 -0.41 -2.24 7.00
C VAL A 13 -0.87 -1.31 8.14
N GLN A 14 0.07 -0.59 8.75
CA GLN A 14 -0.12 0.47 9.77
C GLN A 14 -0.35 1.88 9.18
N HIS A 15 -0.51 2.04 7.86
CA HIS A 15 -0.85 3.31 7.23
C HIS A 15 -2.26 3.78 7.65
N ALA A 16 -2.62 5.04 7.40
CA ALA A 16 -3.85 5.59 8.01
C ALA A 16 -5.15 5.04 7.43
N SER A 17 -5.18 4.76 6.13
CA SER A 17 -6.33 4.25 5.41
C SER A 17 -6.62 2.76 5.70
N PRO A 18 -5.65 1.82 5.71
CA PRO A 18 -5.87 0.49 6.28
C PRO A 18 -6.05 0.57 7.80
N GLY A 19 -5.33 1.48 8.47
CA GLY A 19 -5.45 1.77 9.90
C GLY A 19 -6.85 2.20 10.33
N ALA A 20 -7.57 2.95 9.51
CA ALA A 20 -8.94 3.39 9.79
C ALA A 20 -9.94 2.23 9.92
N ALA A 21 -9.60 1.03 9.45
CA ALA A 21 -10.42 -0.17 9.64
C ALA A 21 -10.28 -0.82 11.04
N TYR A 22 -9.30 -0.42 11.87
CA TYR A 22 -9.05 -1.06 13.17
C TYR A 22 -8.48 -0.16 14.28
N ALA A 23 -7.86 0.98 13.97
CA ALA A 23 -7.11 1.81 14.92
C ALA A 23 -7.78 3.16 15.20
N HIS A 24 -7.62 3.62 16.43
CA HIS A 24 -8.05 4.91 16.94
C HIS A 24 -6.80 5.67 17.39
N SER A 25 -6.39 6.70 16.65
CA SER A 25 -5.17 7.46 16.95
C SER A 25 -5.35 8.94 16.68
N ALA A 26 -4.83 9.79 17.58
CA ALA A 26 -4.75 11.23 17.38
C ALA A 26 -3.69 11.64 16.33
N SER A 27 -2.81 10.71 15.92
CA SER A 27 -1.84 10.94 14.85
C SER A 27 -1.61 9.69 14.00
N ARG A 28 -1.77 9.85 12.68
CA ARG A 28 -1.43 8.82 11.69
C ARG A 28 0.05 8.45 11.61
N SER A 29 0.92 9.22 12.27
CA SER A 29 2.37 8.99 12.26
C SER A 29 2.83 8.03 13.37
N TRP A 30 1.93 7.60 14.26
CA TRP A 30 2.24 6.71 15.39
C TRP A 30 2.27 5.22 14.95
N TYR A 31 3.09 4.89 13.95
CA TYR A 31 3.16 3.55 13.36
C TYR A 31 3.63 2.49 14.38
N ALA A 32 4.70 2.80 15.11
CA ALA A 32 5.16 2.09 16.30
C ALA A 32 5.30 3.06 17.49
N ASP A 33 5.46 2.52 18.70
CA ASP A 33 5.80 3.25 19.93
C ASP A 33 7.00 4.19 19.72
N ALA A 34 7.94 3.77 18.87
CA ALA A 34 9.11 4.51 18.46
C ALA A 34 8.80 5.89 17.84
N ASN A 35 7.61 6.07 17.27
CA ASN A 35 7.14 7.29 16.62
C ASN A 35 6.21 8.16 17.50
N MET A 36 5.90 7.73 18.72
CA MET A 36 5.01 8.45 19.63
C MET A 36 5.76 9.48 20.49
N PRO A 37 5.14 10.62 20.83
CA PRO A 37 5.63 11.49 21.90
C PRO A 37 5.51 10.77 23.25
N ARG A 38 6.36 11.14 24.21
CA ARG A 38 6.45 10.47 25.52
C ARG A 38 5.13 10.58 26.29
N GLU A 39 4.51 11.74 26.17
CA GLU A 39 3.29 12.15 26.85
C GLU A 39 2.14 11.20 26.45
N ALA A 40 1.91 10.99 25.15
CA ALA A 40 0.88 10.07 24.67
C ALA A 40 1.11 8.60 25.10
N LEU A 41 2.36 8.17 25.24
CA LEU A 41 2.68 6.84 25.79
C LEU A 41 2.36 6.75 27.29
N GLN A 42 2.58 7.82 28.06
CA GLN A 42 2.24 7.91 29.48
C GLN A 42 0.73 8.04 29.72
N ASP A 43 0.01 8.77 28.86
CA ASP A 43 -1.45 8.89 28.83
C ASP A 43 -2.15 7.60 28.32
N GLY A 44 -1.37 6.57 27.97
CA GLY A 44 -1.86 5.24 27.68
C GLY A 44 -2.24 4.98 26.22
N CYS A 45 -2.11 5.96 25.31
CA CYS A 45 -2.31 5.75 23.88
C CYS A 45 -1.44 4.60 23.34
N LYS A 46 -1.88 3.99 22.24
CA LYS A 46 -1.21 2.84 21.62
C LYS A 46 -0.89 3.14 20.17
N ASP A 47 0.27 2.67 19.73
CA ASP A 47 0.70 2.76 18.34
C ASP A 47 -0.15 1.88 17.42
N ILE A 48 -0.14 2.20 16.13
CA ILE A 48 -1.01 1.57 15.14
C ILE A 48 -0.63 0.09 14.95
N ALA A 49 0.66 -0.29 15.03
CA ALA A 49 1.09 -1.68 15.00
C ALA A 49 0.53 -2.49 16.18
N TYR A 50 0.51 -1.94 17.40
CA TYR A 50 -0.17 -2.57 18.54
C TYR A 50 -1.67 -2.71 18.28
N GLN A 51 -2.33 -1.65 17.81
CA GLN A 51 -3.77 -1.65 17.56
C GLN A 51 -4.19 -2.66 16.48
N LEU A 52 -3.34 -2.92 15.48
CA LEU A 52 -3.53 -3.97 14.46
C LEU A 52 -3.65 -5.38 15.06
N VAL A 53 -2.95 -5.65 16.15
CA VAL A 53 -2.92 -6.97 16.81
C VAL A 53 -3.99 -7.08 17.91
N HIS A 54 -4.26 -5.99 18.62
CA HIS A 54 -5.00 -6.01 19.88
C HIS A 54 -6.43 -5.42 19.84
N ASN A 55 -6.79 -4.57 18.88
CA ASN A 55 -8.12 -3.91 18.88
C ASN A 55 -9.27 -4.80 18.38
N THR A 56 -9.02 -5.64 17.38
CA THR A 56 -10.07 -6.42 16.70
C THR A 56 -9.50 -7.67 16.05
N ASP A 57 -10.37 -8.63 15.69
CA ASP A 57 -9.95 -9.81 14.95
C ASP A 57 -9.93 -9.54 13.43
N ILE A 58 -8.80 -9.85 12.80
CA ILE A 58 -8.56 -9.67 11.37
C ILE A 58 -7.96 -10.98 10.85
N ASN A 59 -8.66 -11.64 9.94
CA ASN A 59 -8.28 -12.98 9.46
C ASN A 59 -7.26 -12.92 8.31
N VAL A 60 -7.19 -11.81 7.57
CA VAL A 60 -6.16 -11.59 6.56
C VAL A 60 -5.57 -10.18 6.68
N ILE A 61 -4.26 -10.09 6.85
CA ILE A 61 -3.47 -8.86 6.87
C ILE A 61 -2.37 -9.01 5.83
N LEU A 62 -2.42 -8.29 4.71
CA LEU A 62 -1.43 -8.38 3.64
C LEU A 62 -0.96 -6.98 3.22
N GLY A 63 0.36 -6.78 3.18
CA GLY A 63 1.00 -5.55 2.70
C GLY A 63 2.46 -5.48 3.14
N GLY A 64 3.01 -4.29 3.32
CA GLY A 64 4.31 -4.07 3.97
C GLY A 64 4.17 -3.85 5.48
N GLY A 65 5.28 -3.48 6.13
CA GLY A 65 5.29 -2.87 7.47
C GLY A 65 6.00 -3.69 8.55
N ARG A 66 6.94 -4.59 8.17
CA ARG A 66 7.65 -5.47 9.12
C ARG A 66 8.30 -4.70 10.26
N MET A 67 8.92 -3.54 9.99
CA MET A 67 9.78 -2.85 10.95
C MET A 67 9.03 -2.28 12.18
N TYR A 68 7.72 -2.09 12.08
CA TYR A 68 6.89 -1.55 13.17
C TYR A 68 6.40 -2.63 14.14
N MET A 69 6.57 -3.90 13.76
CA MET A 69 6.10 -5.06 14.52
C MET A 69 7.17 -5.66 15.44
N THR A 70 8.45 -5.50 15.11
CA THR A 70 9.57 -6.19 15.78
C THR A 70 10.43 -5.27 16.66
N PRO A 71 11.13 -5.83 17.66
CA PRO A 71 12.02 -5.07 18.56
C PRO A 71 13.08 -4.25 17.83
N ARG A 72 13.54 -3.16 18.46
CA ARG A 72 14.63 -2.35 17.91
C ARG A 72 15.85 -3.22 17.62
N GLN A 73 16.44 -3.05 16.43
CA GLN A 73 17.62 -3.78 15.92
C GLN A 73 17.36 -5.23 15.45
N THR A 74 16.14 -5.79 15.55
CA THR A 74 15.82 -7.08 14.91
C THR A 74 16.06 -6.98 13.40
N PRO A 75 16.93 -7.82 12.79
CA PRO A 75 17.19 -7.77 11.34
C PRO A 75 15.94 -8.04 10.51
N ASP A 76 15.78 -7.30 9.40
CA ASP A 76 14.74 -7.61 8.43
C ASP A 76 15.10 -8.89 7.64
N PRO A 77 14.15 -9.81 7.37
CA PRO A 77 14.45 -11.08 6.71
C PRO A 77 14.85 -10.96 5.23
N GLU A 78 14.47 -9.88 4.53
CA GLU A 78 14.86 -9.61 3.14
C GLU A 78 16.10 -8.71 3.07
N TYR A 79 16.26 -7.82 4.05
CA TYR A 79 17.34 -6.83 4.14
C TYR A 79 18.26 -6.99 5.37
N PRO A 80 18.78 -8.19 5.70
CA PRO A 80 19.49 -8.46 6.95
C PRO A 80 20.86 -7.76 7.09
N LEU A 81 21.32 -7.07 6.03
CA LEU A 81 22.56 -6.30 6.00
C LEU A 81 22.33 -4.78 5.98
N ASP A 82 21.07 -4.32 5.95
CA ASP A 82 20.71 -2.89 5.98
C ASP A 82 20.03 -2.52 7.32
N PRO A 83 20.75 -1.89 8.27
CA PRO A 83 20.21 -1.56 9.58
C PRO A 83 19.08 -0.52 9.54
N ASP A 84 18.88 0.22 8.45
CA ASP A 84 17.77 1.18 8.30
C ASP A 84 16.42 0.50 7.95
N GLN A 85 16.44 -0.81 7.72
CA GLN A 85 15.23 -1.65 7.59
C GLN A 85 14.88 -2.43 8.86
N ASN A 86 15.78 -2.52 9.84
CA ASN A 86 15.59 -3.31 11.05
C ASN A 86 14.36 -2.86 11.85
N GLY A 87 13.86 -3.77 12.70
CA GLY A 87 12.81 -3.50 13.67
C GLY A 87 13.06 -2.23 14.48
N THR A 88 11.97 -1.54 14.83
CA THR A 88 12.01 -0.17 15.37
C THR A 88 11.52 -0.07 16.82
N ARG A 89 10.78 -1.07 17.33
CA ARG A 89 10.03 -0.94 18.59
C ARG A 89 10.92 -0.75 19.80
N LYS A 90 10.67 0.29 20.61
CA LYS A 90 11.46 0.59 21.82
C LYS A 90 10.94 -0.17 23.04
N ASP A 91 9.67 -0.59 23.03
CA ASP A 91 9.04 -1.45 24.04
C ASP A 91 9.56 -2.90 24.08
N GLY A 92 10.41 -3.29 23.11
CA GLY A 92 11.07 -4.60 23.08
C GLY A 92 10.16 -5.77 22.67
N ARG A 93 8.97 -5.50 22.15
CA ARG A 93 7.97 -6.54 21.84
C ARG A 93 8.02 -6.99 20.39
N ASP A 94 7.66 -8.25 20.16
CA ASP A 94 7.44 -8.84 18.84
C ASP A 94 5.94 -9.07 18.64
N LEU A 95 5.31 -8.15 17.92
CA LEU A 95 3.87 -8.17 17.65
C LEU A 95 3.46 -9.24 16.64
N ILE A 96 4.40 -9.77 15.82
CA ILE A 96 4.15 -10.92 14.96
C ILE A 96 4.06 -12.19 15.83
N ALA A 97 5.00 -12.37 16.77
CA ALA A 97 4.98 -13.48 17.71
C ALA A 97 3.76 -13.43 18.66
N GLU A 98 3.37 -12.24 19.15
CA GLU A 98 2.12 -12.06 19.90
C GLU A 98 0.90 -12.46 19.08
N TRP A 99 0.75 -11.93 17.86
CA TRP A 99 -0.39 -12.22 17.00
C TRP A 99 -0.49 -13.71 16.62
N LEU A 100 0.64 -14.37 16.36
CA LEU A 100 0.70 -15.81 16.11
C LEU A 100 0.29 -16.63 17.34
N SER A 101 0.77 -16.27 18.53
CA SER A 101 0.45 -17.01 19.76
C SER A 101 -1.01 -16.85 20.20
N ALA A 102 -1.63 -15.71 19.90
CA ALA A 102 -3.03 -15.42 20.22
C ALA A 102 -4.06 -16.11 19.30
N LYS A 103 -3.66 -16.68 18.15
CA LYS A 103 -4.59 -17.10 17.09
C LYS A 103 -4.32 -18.54 16.61
N GLN A 104 -5.15 -19.50 17.06
CA GLN A 104 -5.04 -20.90 16.65
C GLN A 104 -5.23 -21.06 15.13
N GLY A 105 -4.24 -21.61 14.44
CA GLY A 105 -4.23 -21.77 12.98
C GLY A 105 -3.77 -20.53 12.22
N ALA A 106 -3.13 -19.56 12.90
CA ALA A 106 -2.49 -18.44 12.26
C ALA A 106 -1.17 -18.79 11.55
N ARG A 107 -0.85 -18.03 10.51
CA ARG A 107 0.39 -18.13 9.74
C ARG A 107 0.97 -16.75 9.47
N TYR A 108 2.29 -16.62 9.62
CA TYR A 108 3.06 -15.48 9.16
C TYR A 108 3.85 -15.86 7.89
N VAL A 109 3.95 -14.92 6.95
CA VAL A 109 4.81 -14.96 5.76
C VAL A 109 5.42 -13.57 5.53
N TRP A 110 6.56 -13.50 4.85
CA TRP A 110 7.21 -12.23 4.51
C TRP A 110 7.63 -12.14 3.04
N ASP A 111 7.51 -13.22 2.28
CA ASP A 111 7.84 -13.31 0.87
C ASP A 111 6.69 -13.93 0.05
N LYS A 112 6.74 -13.71 -1.26
CA LYS A 112 5.79 -14.28 -2.23
C LYS A 112 5.76 -15.80 -2.18
N LYS A 113 6.92 -16.47 -2.07
CA LYS A 113 6.99 -17.94 -1.97
C LYS A 113 6.32 -18.44 -0.69
N GLY A 114 6.49 -17.74 0.43
CA GLY A 114 5.68 -17.95 1.64
C GLY A 114 4.19 -17.85 1.35
N LEU A 115 3.73 -16.76 0.74
CA LEU A 115 2.32 -16.54 0.39
C LEU A 115 1.74 -17.63 -0.53
N ASP A 116 2.49 -18.02 -1.56
CA ASP A 116 2.11 -19.04 -2.55
C ASP A 116 2.00 -20.44 -1.90
N THR A 117 2.84 -20.74 -0.90
CA THR A 117 2.81 -22.04 -0.18
C THR A 117 1.70 -22.15 0.88
N VAL A 118 1.06 -21.05 1.27
CA VAL A 118 -0.11 -21.09 2.16
C VAL A 118 -1.30 -21.69 1.41
N LYS A 119 -1.72 -22.90 1.80
CA LYS A 119 -2.98 -23.48 1.30
C LYS A 119 -4.16 -22.69 1.87
N ASP A 120 -5.13 -22.40 1.01
CA ASP A 120 -6.26 -21.51 1.33
C ASP A 120 -7.16 -22.10 2.44
N ASP A 121 -7.16 -23.43 2.60
CA ASP A 121 -7.93 -24.19 3.59
C ASP A 121 -7.21 -24.35 4.93
N SER A 122 -5.87 -24.44 4.94
CA SER A 122 -5.09 -24.85 6.12
C SER A 122 -4.80 -23.75 7.15
N VAL A 123 -5.26 -22.52 6.93
CA VAL A 123 -5.07 -21.38 7.84
C VAL A 123 -6.41 -20.80 8.29
N SER A 124 -6.51 -20.39 9.55
CA SER A 124 -7.62 -19.56 10.04
C SER A 124 -7.31 -18.07 9.87
N HIS A 125 -6.03 -17.71 10.05
CA HIS A 125 -5.53 -16.34 9.97
C HIS A 125 -4.23 -16.30 9.15
N LEU A 126 -4.03 -15.24 8.36
CA LEU A 126 -2.81 -14.99 7.61
C LEU A 126 -2.33 -13.55 7.78
N MET A 127 -1.06 -13.39 8.20
CA MET A 127 -0.34 -12.12 8.17
C MET A 127 0.81 -12.24 7.18
N GLY A 128 0.84 -11.40 6.16
CA GLY A 128 1.89 -11.31 5.15
C GLY A 128 2.46 -9.90 5.10
N LEU A 129 3.73 -9.75 5.50
CA LEU A 129 4.40 -8.45 5.56
C LEU A 129 5.63 -8.46 4.64
N PHE A 130 5.46 -7.89 3.44
CA PHE A 130 6.34 -8.08 2.29
C PHE A 130 7.47 -7.06 2.16
N GLU A 131 7.44 -5.95 2.91
CA GLU A 131 8.54 -4.97 2.99
C GLU A 131 8.68 -4.45 4.45
N PRO A 132 9.82 -3.84 4.84
CA PRO A 132 10.00 -3.21 6.15
C PRO A 132 9.03 -2.05 6.38
N LYS A 133 8.76 -1.28 5.33
CA LYS A 133 7.89 -0.09 5.31
C LYS A 133 6.74 -0.33 4.35
N ASP A 134 6.63 0.44 3.28
CA ASP A 134 5.63 0.27 2.22
C ASP A 134 6.19 -0.62 1.10
N MET A 135 5.33 -1.24 0.28
CA MET A 135 5.79 -2.16 -0.77
C MET A 135 6.55 -1.44 -1.90
N LYS A 136 7.32 -2.19 -2.71
CA LYS A 136 7.92 -1.67 -3.96
C LYS A 136 6.81 -1.25 -4.95
N TYR A 137 7.07 -0.27 -5.83
CA TYR A 137 6.14 0.06 -6.93
C TYR A 137 6.04 -1.12 -7.90
N GLU A 138 4.93 -1.32 -8.64
CA GLU A 138 4.83 -2.42 -9.61
C GLU A 138 5.96 -2.34 -10.66
N LEU A 139 6.27 -1.12 -11.14
CA LEU A 139 7.40 -0.87 -12.06
C LEU A 139 8.79 -1.16 -11.47
N ASN A 140 8.88 -1.46 -10.17
CA ASN A 140 10.11 -1.73 -9.43
C ASN A 140 10.02 -2.99 -8.56
N ARG A 141 8.95 -3.78 -8.69
CA ARG A 141 8.64 -4.94 -7.86
C ARG A 141 9.54 -6.12 -8.21
N ASN A 142 10.13 -6.78 -7.22
CA ASN A 142 10.82 -8.03 -7.44
C ASN A 142 9.78 -9.15 -7.48
N THR A 143 9.36 -9.56 -8.68
CA THR A 143 8.33 -10.59 -8.89
C THR A 143 8.66 -11.97 -8.30
N SER A 144 9.89 -12.16 -7.78
CA SER A 144 10.31 -13.36 -7.04
C SER A 144 10.14 -13.28 -5.52
N THR A 145 10.23 -12.08 -4.91
CA THR A 145 10.07 -11.89 -3.44
C THR A 145 8.78 -11.16 -3.06
N ASP A 146 8.28 -10.26 -3.92
CA ASP A 146 7.07 -9.45 -3.70
C ASP A 146 5.84 -10.03 -4.44
N PRO A 147 4.72 -10.30 -3.76
CA PRO A 147 3.43 -10.50 -4.44
C PRO A 147 2.89 -9.17 -4.99
N SER A 148 2.12 -9.23 -6.08
CA SER A 148 1.32 -8.09 -6.54
C SER A 148 0.06 -7.90 -5.68
N ILE A 149 -0.53 -6.71 -5.71
CA ILE A 149 -1.85 -6.44 -5.12
C ILE A 149 -2.94 -7.40 -5.63
N VAL A 150 -2.85 -7.84 -6.89
CA VAL A 150 -3.76 -8.83 -7.49
C VAL A 150 -3.65 -10.19 -6.79
N GLU A 151 -2.42 -10.67 -6.57
CA GLU A 151 -2.13 -11.94 -5.90
C GLU A 151 -2.50 -11.90 -4.40
N MET A 152 -2.24 -10.78 -3.73
CA MET A 152 -2.67 -10.56 -2.34
C MET A 152 -4.21 -10.54 -2.22
N THR A 153 -4.90 -9.84 -3.12
CA THR A 153 -6.37 -9.77 -3.17
C THR A 153 -6.98 -11.14 -3.42
N GLU A 154 -6.44 -11.90 -4.38
CA GLU A 154 -6.88 -13.27 -4.63
C GLU A 154 -6.68 -14.17 -3.41
N LYS A 155 -5.51 -14.15 -2.78
CA LYS A 155 -5.24 -14.96 -1.57
C LYS A 155 -6.17 -14.57 -0.42
N ALA A 156 -6.44 -13.28 -0.23
CA ALA A 156 -7.39 -12.80 0.76
C ALA A 156 -8.80 -13.34 0.51
N ILE A 157 -9.36 -13.16 -0.70
CA ILE A 157 -10.72 -13.63 -1.04
C ILE A 157 -10.82 -15.16 -0.88
N ARG A 158 -9.82 -15.92 -1.34
CA ARG A 158 -9.76 -17.38 -1.18
C ARG A 158 -9.85 -17.84 0.28
N ILE A 159 -9.13 -17.17 1.18
CA ILE A 159 -9.11 -17.47 2.62
C ILE A 159 -10.41 -17.01 3.31
N LEU A 160 -10.93 -15.82 2.97
CA LEU A 160 -12.07 -15.19 3.63
C LEU A 160 -13.42 -15.81 3.22
N ARG A 161 -13.60 -16.19 1.95
CA ARG A 161 -14.87 -16.73 1.41
C ARG A 161 -15.29 -18.07 2.02
N ARG A 162 -14.42 -18.74 2.79
CA ARG A 162 -14.74 -19.97 3.52
C ARG A 162 -15.67 -19.72 4.72
N ASN A 163 -15.81 -18.49 5.19
CA ASN A 163 -16.78 -18.16 6.24
C ASN A 163 -18.19 -18.06 5.63
N PRO A 164 -19.14 -18.94 5.98
CA PRO A 164 -20.50 -18.94 5.39
C PRO A 164 -21.35 -17.72 5.80
N LYS A 165 -20.88 -16.89 6.75
CA LYS A 165 -21.50 -15.59 7.06
C LYS A 165 -21.04 -14.48 6.09
N GLY A 166 -20.12 -14.80 5.16
CA GLY A 166 -19.44 -13.88 4.27
C GLY A 166 -18.29 -13.13 4.96
N PHE A 167 -17.73 -12.15 4.25
CA PHE A 167 -16.59 -11.37 4.72
C PHE A 167 -16.75 -9.86 4.48
N PHE A 168 -15.83 -9.08 5.02
CA PHE A 168 -15.47 -7.73 4.60
C PHE A 168 -14.00 -7.76 4.16
N LEU A 169 -13.67 -7.05 3.10
CA LEU A 169 -12.31 -6.95 2.58
C LEU A 169 -12.03 -5.52 2.13
N PHE A 170 -11.01 -4.90 2.74
CA PHE A 170 -10.41 -3.66 2.26
C PHE A 170 -9.26 -4.01 1.29
N VAL A 171 -9.26 -3.41 0.10
CA VAL A 171 -8.20 -3.54 -0.91
C VAL A 171 -7.78 -2.14 -1.35
N GLU A 172 -6.48 -1.90 -1.38
CA GLU A 172 -5.93 -0.56 -1.51
C GLU A 172 -4.56 -0.59 -2.20
N ASP A 173 -4.32 0.34 -3.13
CA ASP A 173 -3.00 0.56 -3.71
C ASP A 173 -2.42 1.91 -3.24
N ASP A 174 -1.76 1.91 -2.07
CA ASP A 174 -1.38 3.10 -1.29
C ASP A 174 0.16 3.23 -1.01
N HIS A 175 0.67 4.44 -0.68
CA HIS A 175 2.06 4.90 -0.82
C HIS A 175 2.24 6.43 -0.67
N ILE A 176 2.37 7.00 0.53
CA ILE A 176 3.08 8.31 0.68
C ILE A 176 4.13 8.15 1.78
N PRO A 177 5.21 8.97 1.84
CA PRO A 177 6.08 8.97 3.01
C PRO A 177 5.38 9.52 4.28
N ARG A 178 4.08 9.89 4.18
CA ARG A 178 3.24 10.62 5.15
C ARG A 178 1.69 10.45 5.05
N ALA A 179 1.03 10.37 3.86
CA ALA A 179 -0.42 10.71 3.70
C ALA A 179 -1.50 9.86 2.90
N GLY A 180 -1.28 9.09 1.81
CA GLY A 180 -2.39 8.40 1.08
C GLY A 180 -2.29 8.18 -0.46
N GLY A 181 -1.84 7.01 -0.92
CA GLY A 181 -2.05 6.46 -2.30
C GLY A 181 -0.76 6.05 -3.05
N ARG A 182 -0.65 4.91 -3.78
CA ARG A 182 0.53 4.61 -4.66
C ARG A 182 0.43 5.38 -5.97
N ILE A 183 -0.81 5.38 -6.43
CA ILE A 183 -1.39 6.31 -7.38
C ILE A 183 -0.99 7.73 -6.96
N ASP A 184 -1.28 8.13 -5.71
CA ASP A 184 -0.76 9.40 -5.15
C ASP A 184 0.77 9.45 -5.19
N HIS A 185 1.51 8.42 -4.81
CA HIS A 185 2.97 8.51 -4.69
C HIS A 185 3.64 8.94 -5.98
N GLY A 186 3.16 8.40 -7.11
CA GLY A 186 3.56 8.86 -8.43
C GLY A 186 3.10 10.30 -8.70
N HIS A 187 1.91 10.71 -8.25
CA HIS A 187 1.43 12.09 -8.33
C HIS A 187 2.23 13.09 -7.46
N HIS A 188 2.39 12.87 -6.15
CA HIS A 188 3.25 13.66 -5.26
C HIS A 188 4.71 13.71 -5.73
N SER A 189 5.24 12.62 -6.30
CA SER A 189 6.58 12.60 -6.91
C SER A 189 6.65 13.30 -8.28
N GLY A 190 5.53 13.74 -8.86
CA GLY A 190 5.44 14.25 -10.25
C GLY A 190 5.65 13.19 -11.34
N ARG A 191 5.76 11.91 -10.96
CA ARG A 191 6.05 10.74 -11.79
C ARG A 191 4.77 10.00 -12.18
N ALA A 192 4.00 10.60 -13.09
CA ALA A 192 2.72 10.02 -13.54
C ALA A 192 2.83 8.59 -14.11
N LYS A 193 3.98 8.17 -14.65
CA LYS A 193 4.19 6.79 -15.11
C LYS A 193 4.15 5.76 -13.97
N GLN A 194 4.59 6.14 -12.76
CA GLN A 194 4.37 5.30 -11.58
C GLN A 194 2.88 5.33 -11.25
N ALA A 195 2.29 6.50 -10.92
CA ALA A 195 0.89 6.65 -10.53
C ALA A 195 -0.12 5.83 -11.37
N LEU A 196 -0.01 5.93 -12.70
CA LEU A 196 -0.93 5.29 -13.62
C LEU A 196 -0.67 3.78 -13.83
N MET A 197 0.52 3.26 -13.49
CA MET A 197 0.76 1.81 -13.48
C MET A 197 0.14 1.17 -12.25
N GLU A 198 0.29 1.79 -11.08
CA GLU A 198 -0.33 1.33 -9.83
C GLU A 198 -1.87 1.35 -9.98
N ALA A 199 -2.44 2.41 -10.56
CA ALA A 199 -3.87 2.47 -10.91
C ALA A 199 -4.34 1.31 -11.82
N VAL A 200 -3.49 0.85 -12.75
CA VAL A 200 -3.77 -0.34 -13.59
C VAL A 200 -3.67 -1.65 -12.79
N MET A 201 -2.86 -1.71 -11.73
CA MET A 201 -2.79 -2.88 -10.85
C MET A 201 -3.96 -2.94 -9.86
N LEU A 202 -4.44 -1.79 -9.37
CA LEU A 202 -5.68 -1.72 -8.59
C LEU A 202 -6.90 -2.11 -9.44
N ASP A 203 -7.01 -1.62 -10.68
CA ASP A 203 -8.05 -2.03 -11.63
C ASP A 203 -8.04 -3.55 -11.88
N ARG A 204 -6.86 -4.13 -12.07
CA ARG A 204 -6.69 -5.60 -12.17
C ARG A 204 -7.07 -6.34 -10.88
N ALA A 205 -6.84 -5.77 -9.70
CA ALA A 205 -7.25 -6.37 -8.44
C ALA A 205 -8.78 -6.32 -8.26
N VAL A 206 -9.44 -5.23 -8.69
CA VAL A 206 -10.91 -5.12 -8.75
C VAL A 206 -11.49 -6.14 -9.73
N ALA A 207 -10.92 -6.26 -10.93
CA ALA A 207 -11.33 -7.27 -11.91
C ALA A 207 -11.18 -8.69 -11.34
N ARG A 208 -10.03 -9.00 -10.73
CA ARG A 208 -9.78 -10.31 -10.10
C ARG A 208 -10.69 -10.58 -8.91
N ALA A 209 -11.09 -9.56 -8.15
CA ALA A 209 -12.10 -9.70 -7.11
C ALA A 209 -13.48 -10.06 -7.68
N GLY A 210 -13.87 -9.42 -8.80
CA GLY A 210 -15.09 -9.74 -9.54
C GLY A 210 -15.11 -11.16 -10.14
N GLU A 211 -13.95 -11.70 -10.53
CA GLU A 211 -13.82 -13.11 -10.97
C GLU A 211 -13.96 -14.13 -9.82
N LEU A 212 -13.77 -13.70 -8.56
CA LEU A 212 -13.71 -14.56 -7.38
C LEU A 212 -14.92 -14.43 -6.43
N THR A 213 -15.86 -13.54 -6.75
CA THR A 213 -17.06 -13.21 -5.96
C THR A 213 -18.32 -13.14 -6.83
N SER A 214 -19.50 -13.01 -6.24
CA SER A 214 -20.77 -12.95 -6.98
C SER A 214 -21.49 -11.62 -6.76
N PRO A 215 -21.89 -10.88 -7.81
CA PRO A 215 -22.67 -9.64 -7.65
C PRO A 215 -24.08 -9.88 -7.06
N ALA A 216 -24.50 -11.13 -6.88
CA ALA A 216 -25.75 -11.48 -6.20
C ALA A 216 -25.63 -11.51 -4.65
N ASP A 217 -24.41 -11.60 -4.09
CA ASP A 217 -24.15 -11.64 -2.64
C ASP A 217 -23.07 -10.65 -2.16
N THR A 218 -22.28 -10.10 -3.08
CA THR A 218 -21.11 -9.26 -2.81
C THR A 218 -21.33 -7.84 -3.35
N LEU A 219 -21.35 -6.86 -2.44
CA LEU A 219 -21.31 -5.44 -2.78
C LEU A 219 -19.85 -4.98 -2.89
N THR A 220 -19.41 -4.69 -4.12
CA THR A 220 -18.11 -4.08 -4.40
C THR A 220 -18.26 -2.57 -4.58
N VAL A 221 -17.47 -1.77 -3.87
CA VAL A 221 -17.40 -0.32 -4.02
C VAL A 221 -15.96 0.07 -4.36
N VAL A 222 -15.79 0.86 -5.43
CA VAL A 222 -14.50 1.44 -5.82
C VAL A 222 -14.62 2.95 -5.70
N THR A 223 -13.68 3.57 -4.98
CA THR A 223 -13.61 5.02 -4.77
C THR A 223 -12.15 5.42 -4.56
N ALA A 224 -11.86 6.72 -4.62
CA ALA A 224 -10.69 7.29 -3.98
C ALA A 224 -11.12 7.98 -2.65
N ASP A 225 -10.16 8.26 -1.78
CA ASP A 225 -10.33 9.10 -0.59
C ASP A 225 -10.18 10.59 -0.95
N HIS A 226 -9.24 10.93 -1.82
CA HIS A 226 -9.11 12.25 -2.44
C HIS A 226 -8.61 12.18 -3.90
N SER A 227 -8.15 13.32 -4.44
CA SER A 227 -7.64 13.44 -5.81
C SER A 227 -6.44 14.38 -5.84
N HIS A 228 -5.91 14.67 -7.03
CA HIS A 228 -4.68 15.43 -7.22
C HIS A 228 -4.84 16.67 -8.09
N VAL A 229 -3.86 17.57 -7.99
CA VAL A 229 -3.56 18.59 -9.01
C VAL A 229 -2.99 18.00 -10.31
N PHE A 230 -3.27 16.73 -10.61
CA PHE A 230 -2.96 16.05 -11.87
C PHE A 230 -3.91 16.52 -12.97
N THR A 231 -3.37 16.75 -14.16
CA THR A 231 -4.13 17.18 -15.33
C THR A 231 -3.64 16.45 -16.59
N PHE A 232 -4.57 16.16 -17.50
CA PHE A 232 -4.31 15.57 -18.80
C PHE A 232 -4.97 16.44 -19.88
N GLY A 233 -4.25 16.79 -20.94
CA GLY A 233 -4.76 17.69 -21.97
C GLY A 233 -3.78 17.94 -23.12
N GLY A 234 -3.77 19.18 -23.63
CA GLY A 234 -2.92 19.58 -24.76
C GLY A 234 -3.41 19.12 -26.15
N SER A 235 -4.62 18.58 -26.25
CA SER A 235 -5.26 18.15 -27.51
C SER A 235 -4.45 17.12 -28.31
N THR A 236 -3.93 16.09 -27.63
CA THR A 236 -3.26 14.94 -28.26
C THR A 236 -4.22 14.12 -29.13
N PRO A 237 -3.79 13.60 -30.30
CA PRO A 237 -4.58 12.69 -31.12
C PRO A 237 -4.98 11.39 -30.40
N ARG A 238 -6.06 10.75 -30.85
CA ARG A 238 -6.46 9.41 -30.39
C ARG A 238 -5.33 8.41 -30.69
N GLY A 239 -4.96 7.61 -29.70
CA GLY A 239 -3.92 6.58 -29.83
C GLY A 239 -2.50 7.04 -29.48
N ASN A 240 -2.27 8.34 -29.24
CA ASN A 240 -1.00 8.78 -28.65
C ASN A 240 -0.82 8.22 -27.22
N SER A 241 0.43 7.94 -26.85
CA SER A 241 0.79 7.64 -25.45
C SER A 241 0.39 8.80 -24.53
N ILE A 242 -0.20 8.48 -23.38
CA ILE A 242 -0.60 9.48 -22.37
C ILE A 242 0.61 10.23 -21.77
N PHE A 243 1.79 9.61 -21.81
CA PHE A 243 3.07 10.21 -21.43
C PHE A 243 3.69 11.08 -22.55
N GLY A 244 2.99 11.20 -23.69
CA GLY A 244 3.47 11.90 -24.88
C GLY A 244 3.53 13.43 -24.75
N LEU A 245 4.18 14.05 -25.74
CA LEU A 245 4.18 15.49 -25.92
C LEU A 245 2.87 15.96 -26.58
N ALA A 246 2.43 17.17 -26.23
CA ALA A 246 1.34 17.84 -26.93
C ALA A 246 1.79 18.22 -28.37
N PRO A 247 0.91 18.11 -29.39
CA PRO A 247 1.26 18.34 -30.80
C PRO A 247 1.59 19.80 -31.13
N LYS A 248 1.27 20.77 -30.26
CA LYS A 248 1.60 22.18 -30.42
C LYS A 248 2.63 22.60 -29.36
N LYS A 249 3.58 23.45 -29.75
CA LYS A 249 4.47 24.14 -28.80
C LYS A 249 3.67 25.15 -27.97
N ALA A 250 4.10 25.39 -26.73
CA ALA A 250 3.51 26.43 -25.88
C ALA A 250 3.93 27.84 -26.33
N LYS A 251 3.40 28.89 -25.67
CA LYS A 251 3.68 30.31 -26.01
C LYS A 251 5.17 30.67 -25.99
N ASP A 252 5.97 29.98 -25.17
CA ASP A 252 7.43 30.09 -25.08
C ASP A 252 8.21 29.35 -26.20
N LYS A 253 7.50 28.79 -27.18
CA LYS A 253 8.03 27.99 -28.29
C LYS A 253 8.69 26.67 -27.87
N ARG A 254 8.55 26.24 -26.60
CA ARG A 254 9.09 24.98 -26.06
C ARG A 254 8.00 23.90 -26.00
N ALA A 255 8.39 22.63 -26.16
CA ALA A 255 7.48 21.49 -26.05
C ALA A 255 6.99 21.28 -24.60
N PHE A 256 5.83 20.64 -24.43
CA PHE A 256 5.26 20.26 -23.13
C PHE A 256 4.55 18.90 -23.23
N THR A 257 4.44 18.18 -22.12
CA THR A 257 3.73 16.89 -22.01
C THR A 257 2.22 17.06 -21.97
N SER A 258 1.49 16.04 -22.40
CA SER A 258 0.02 16.00 -22.28
C SER A 258 -0.43 15.94 -20.81
N ILE A 259 0.31 15.21 -19.98
CA ILE A 259 0.19 15.23 -18.51
C ILE A 259 0.94 16.44 -17.94
N LEU A 260 0.32 17.16 -17.00
CA LEU A 260 0.92 18.21 -16.18
C LEU A 260 0.40 18.14 -14.73
N TYR A 261 1.16 18.71 -13.79
CA TYR A 261 0.73 18.93 -12.41
C TYR A 261 0.67 20.43 -12.10
N GLY A 262 -0.31 20.85 -11.29
CA GLY A 262 -0.43 22.25 -10.85
C GLY A 262 0.69 22.71 -9.90
N ASN A 263 1.31 21.79 -9.16
CA ASN A 263 2.49 22.00 -8.32
C ASN A 263 3.28 20.67 -8.15
N GLY A 264 4.36 20.69 -7.38
CA GLY A 264 5.17 19.50 -7.06
C GLY A 264 6.60 19.54 -7.61
N PRO A 265 7.40 18.47 -7.39
CA PRO A 265 8.84 18.45 -7.66
C PRO A 265 9.22 18.44 -9.16
N GLY A 266 8.24 18.35 -10.06
CA GLY A 266 8.44 18.48 -11.51
C GLY A 266 8.71 19.91 -11.99
N TYR A 267 8.54 20.93 -11.14
CA TYR A 267 8.88 22.32 -11.47
C TYR A 267 10.39 22.48 -11.65
N SER A 268 10.82 23.07 -12.78
CA SER A 268 12.23 23.33 -13.05
C SER A 268 12.40 24.58 -13.92
N ILE A 269 13.42 25.39 -13.60
CA ILE A 269 13.91 26.51 -14.39
C ILE A 269 15.40 26.27 -14.65
N ARG A 270 15.84 26.47 -15.89
CA ARG A 270 17.25 26.45 -16.32
C ARG A 270 17.46 27.65 -17.25
N ASP A 271 18.53 28.40 -17.05
CA ASP A 271 18.89 29.54 -17.90
C ASP A 271 17.73 30.55 -18.07
N GLY A 272 17.04 30.84 -16.96
CA GLY A 272 15.93 31.79 -16.87
C GLY A 272 14.55 31.29 -17.37
N ALA A 273 14.42 30.06 -17.87
CA ALA A 273 13.13 29.53 -18.33
C ALA A 273 12.96 28.01 -18.09
N ARG A 274 11.74 27.48 -18.21
CA ARG A 274 11.50 26.02 -18.06
C ARG A 274 12.23 25.21 -19.15
N PRO A 275 12.75 24.01 -18.86
CA PRO A 275 13.24 23.13 -19.92
C PRO A 275 12.14 22.79 -20.93
N ALA A 276 12.51 22.53 -22.18
CA ALA A 276 11.59 21.93 -23.13
C ALA A 276 11.36 20.47 -22.72
N ALA A 277 10.10 20.01 -22.72
CA ALA A 277 9.80 18.63 -22.41
C ALA A 277 10.30 17.70 -23.52
N SER A 278 11.01 16.65 -23.14
CA SER A 278 11.41 15.53 -23.99
C SER A 278 10.85 14.23 -23.42
N LEU A 279 10.64 13.25 -24.29
CA LEU A 279 10.45 11.88 -23.83
C LEU A 279 11.82 11.29 -23.44
N PRO A 280 11.87 10.21 -22.62
CA PRO A 280 13.06 9.38 -22.52
C PRO A 280 13.46 8.84 -23.90
N ALA A 281 14.76 8.59 -24.07
CA ALA A 281 15.28 7.76 -25.17
C ALA A 281 14.99 6.28 -24.91
#